data_AF-A0A3M1HZA6-F1
#
_entry.id   AF-A0A3M1HZA6-F1
#
_cell.length_a   1.000
_cell.length_b   1.000
_cell.length_c   1.000
_cell.angle_alpha   90.00
_cell.angle_beta   90.00
_cell.angle_gamma   90.00
#
_symmetry.space_group_name_H-M   'P 1'
#
loop_
_entity.id
_entity.type
_entity.pdbx_description
1 polymer ?
#
loop_
_entity_poly.entity_id
_entity_poly.type
_entity_poly.pdbx_seq_one_letter_code
_entity_poly.pdbx_strand_id
1 'polypeptide(L)'
;MKCKTKREIAEPEATFNSAGVPVTRGKCSVCGATVYRAGRTPAHEGLTPPKRVKKREGKLVIVESPAKARTVGRFLGKGYTVKPSIGHVRDLLRSQLSVDVENNFKPKYRVPNEKRPVVKELKKLAAKAEEVYLATDPDREGEAIAWHLMEAAEIDPKIARRVV
;
A
#
# COMPACT_ATOMS: atom_id res chain seq x y z
N MET A 1 -6.91 19.47 31.30
CA MET A 1 -5.69 20.28 31.48
C MET A 1 -4.47 19.35 31.43
N LYS A 2 -3.39 19.71 30.71
CA LYS A 2 -2.14 18.89 30.65
C LYS A 2 -1.15 19.39 31.71
N CYS A 3 -0.55 18.50 32.49
CA CYS A 3 0.44 18.88 33.51
C CYS A 3 1.73 19.42 32.83
N LYS A 4 2.09 20.68 33.09
CA LYS A 4 3.25 21.35 32.46
C LYS A 4 4.60 21.02 33.13
N THR A 5 4.59 20.41 34.32
CA THR A 5 5.80 20.12 35.11
C THR A 5 6.18 18.64 35.00
N LYS A 6 7.48 18.33 34.80
CA LYS A 6 7.99 16.94 34.81
C LYS A 6 7.91 16.39 36.24
N ARG A 7 6.83 15.67 36.56
CA ARG A 7 6.58 15.07 37.89
C ARG A 7 6.43 13.55 37.81
N GLU A 8 6.42 12.87 38.94
CA GLU A 8 6.20 11.41 38.98
C GLU A 8 4.82 11.03 38.42
N ILE A 9 4.77 9.86 37.77
CA ILE A 9 3.55 9.32 37.16
C ILE A 9 2.99 8.28 38.13
N ALA A 10 1.81 8.54 38.65
CA ALA A 10 1.02 7.54 39.35
C ALA A 10 0.34 6.61 38.32
N GLU A 11 0.26 5.33 38.63
CA GLU A 11 -0.33 4.29 37.77
C GLU A 11 0.28 4.28 36.35
N PRO A 12 1.61 4.07 36.20
CA PRO A 12 2.27 4.10 34.90
C PRO A 12 1.92 2.85 34.08
N GLU A 13 1.18 3.04 32.99
CA GLU A 13 0.92 2.03 31.98
C GLU A 13 1.86 2.22 30.78
N ALA A 14 2.64 1.18 30.47
CA ALA A 14 3.43 1.12 29.26
C ALA A 14 2.56 0.74 28.07
N THR A 15 2.54 1.58 27.04
CA THR A 15 1.79 1.35 25.81
C THR A 15 2.59 1.87 24.62
N PHE A 16 2.20 1.48 23.42
CA PHE A 16 2.68 2.15 22.22
C PHE A 16 1.64 3.16 21.73
N ASN A 17 2.09 4.20 21.03
CA ASN A 17 1.17 5.06 20.28
C ASN A 17 0.83 4.45 18.91
N SER A 18 -0.05 5.10 18.13
CA SER A 18 -0.42 4.68 16.77
C SER A 18 0.76 4.60 15.79
N ALA A 19 1.86 5.29 16.10
CA ALA A 19 3.11 5.24 15.36
C ALA A 19 4.08 4.18 15.91
N GLY A 20 3.68 3.32 16.86
CA GLY A 20 4.55 2.28 17.43
C GLY A 20 5.68 2.81 18.30
N VAL A 21 5.61 4.06 18.75
CA VAL A 21 6.59 4.67 19.67
C VAL A 21 6.22 4.27 21.11
N PRO A 22 7.19 3.77 21.92
CA PRO A 22 6.95 3.40 23.31
C PRO A 22 6.65 4.65 24.15
N VAL A 23 5.53 4.62 24.85
CA VAL A 23 5.04 5.73 25.66
C VAL A 23 4.47 5.21 26.99
N THR A 24 4.73 5.94 28.06
CA THR A 24 4.12 5.69 29.36
C THR A 24 2.98 6.67 29.56
N ARG A 25 1.77 6.15 29.79
CA ARG A 25 0.61 6.92 30.23
C ARG A 25 0.37 6.70 31.71
N GLY A 26 -0.22 7.67 32.37
CA GLY A 26 -0.69 7.55 33.74
C GLY A 26 -1.27 8.87 34.22
N LYS A 27 -1.48 9.00 35.53
CA LYS A 27 -1.99 10.22 36.15
C LYS A 27 -0.89 10.93 36.92
N CYS A 28 -0.98 12.25 37.01
CA CYS A 28 -0.09 13.00 37.89
C CYS A 28 -0.52 12.75 39.34
N SER A 29 0.42 12.36 40.19
CA SER A 29 0.19 12.08 41.61
C SER A 29 -0.37 13.27 42.42
N VAL A 30 -0.23 14.49 41.90
CA VAL A 30 -0.61 15.72 42.63
C VAL A 30 -1.89 16.34 42.09
N CYS A 31 -2.00 16.50 40.77
CA CYS A 31 -3.13 17.21 40.15
C CYS A 31 -4.10 16.28 39.39
N GLY A 32 -3.86 14.96 39.40
CA GLY A 32 -4.70 13.98 38.72
C GLY A 32 -4.70 14.06 37.19
N ALA A 33 -4.03 15.06 36.60
CA ALA A 33 -4.00 15.26 35.16
C ALA A 33 -3.27 14.11 34.45
N THR A 34 -3.75 13.72 33.26
CA THR A 34 -3.10 12.69 32.45
C THR A 34 -1.69 13.14 32.06
N VAL A 35 -0.72 12.28 32.35
CA VAL A 35 0.69 12.46 31.97
C VAL A 35 1.01 11.50 30.83
N TYR A 36 1.74 12.02 29.85
CA TYR A 36 2.18 11.27 28.67
C TYR A 36 3.67 11.50 28.50
N ARG A 37 4.47 10.44 28.57
CA ARG A 37 5.92 10.49 28.34
C ARG A 37 6.31 9.53 27.24
N ALA A 38 7.00 10.05 26.22
CA ALA A 38 7.67 9.20 25.24
C ALA A 38 8.97 8.66 25.83
N GLY A 39 9.24 7.37 25.62
CA GLY A 39 10.44 6.71 26.11
C GLY A 39 10.21 5.23 26.35
N ARG A 40 11.27 4.43 26.16
CA ARG A 40 11.24 2.99 26.47
C ARG A 40 11.51 2.81 27.96
N THR A 41 10.67 2.03 28.62
CA THR A 41 10.84 1.64 30.03
C THR A 41 10.91 0.11 30.13
N PRO A 42 11.40 -0.46 31.25
CA PRO A 42 11.39 -1.91 31.46
C PRO A 42 10.00 -2.54 31.32
N ALA A 43 8.94 -1.78 31.66
CA ALA A 43 7.55 -2.21 31.47
C ALA A 43 7.11 -2.38 30.00
N HIS A 44 7.97 -2.03 29.03
CA HIS A 44 7.74 -2.34 27.60
C HIS A 44 8.32 -3.70 27.17
N GLU A 45 9.03 -4.41 28.04
CA GLU A 45 9.51 -5.76 27.75
C GLU A 45 8.33 -6.72 27.58
N GLY A 46 8.31 -7.48 26.50
CA GLY A 46 7.22 -8.39 26.16
C GLY A 46 6.01 -7.75 25.45
N LEU A 47 5.92 -6.42 25.40
CA LEU A 47 4.87 -5.74 24.62
C LEU A 47 5.27 -5.63 23.15
N THR A 48 4.36 -6.01 22.25
CA THR A 48 4.57 -5.84 20.80
C THR A 48 3.96 -4.51 20.34
N PRO A 49 4.70 -3.72 19.55
CA PRO A 49 4.15 -2.48 19.00
C PRO A 49 3.00 -2.79 18.03
N PRO A 50 1.94 -1.97 18.01
CA PRO A 50 0.87 -2.11 17.04
C PRO A 50 1.45 -1.99 15.63
N LYS A 51 0.97 -2.85 14.72
CA LYS A 51 1.32 -2.72 13.30
C LYS A 51 0.82 -1.36 12.81
N ARG A 52 1.71 -0.52 12.30
CA ARG A 52 1.33 0.75 11.66
C ARG A 52 0.44 0.45 10.44
N VAL A 53 -0.85 0.67 10.58
CA VAL A 53 -1.77 0.63 9.44
C VAL A 53 -1.63 1.97 8.72
N LYS A 54 -1.05 1.96 7.51
CA LYS A 54 -1.02 3.17 6.67
C LYS A 54 -2.46 3.52 6.33
N LYS A 55 -2.89 4.73 6.66
CA LYS A 55 -4.18 5.27 6.21
C LYS A 55 -4.14 5.34 4.68
N ARG A 56 -4.99 4.55 4.04
CA ARG A 56 -5.20 4.57 2.59
C ARG A 56 -6.31 5.57 2.28
N GLU A 57 -6.15 6.35 1.22
CA GLU A 57 -7.10 7.39 0.82
C GLU A 57 -7.19 7.46 -0.70
N GLY A 58 -8.42 7.64 -1.21
CA GLY A 58 -8.69 7.80 -2.64
C GLY A 58 -8.70 6.48 -3.42
N LYS A 59 -9.17 6.55 -4.67
CA LYS A 59 -9.32 5.40 -5.56
C LYS A 59 -8.35 5.50 -6.73
N LEU A 60 -7.62 4.44 -7.03
CA LEU A 60 -6.74 4.35 -8.20
C LEU A 60 -7.47 3.59 -9.30
N VAL A 61 -7.47 4.10 -10.53
CA VAL A 61 -7.98 3.40 -11.71
C VAL A 61 -6.83 3.20 -12.67
N ILE A 62 -6.54 1.95 -13.01
CA ILE A 62 -5.51 1.57 -13.97
C ILE A 62 -6.19 1.15 -15.27
N VAL A 63 -5.83 1.82 -16.35
CA VAL A 63 -6.29 1.51 -17.71
C VAL A 63 -5.09 1.18 -18.60
N GLU A 64 -5.31 0.60 -19.76
CA GLU A 64 -4.20 0.20 -20.63
C GLU A 64 -3.52 1.40 -21.33
N SER A 65 -4.33 2.28 -21.95
CA SER A 65 -3.83 3.32 -22.84
C SER A 65 -3.96 4.74 -22.25
N PRO A 66 -3.03 5.67 -22.59
CA PRO A 66 -3.11 7.06 -22.14
C PRO A 66 -4.38 7.80 -22.59
N ALA A 67 -4.91 7.45 -23.77
CA ALA A 67 -6.14 8.04 -24.29
C ALA A 67 -7.34 7.68 -23.40
N LYS A 68 -7.50 6.38 -23.06
CA LYS A 68 -8.53 5.92 -22.12
C LYS A 68 -8.36 6.60 -20.76
N ALA A 69 -7.14 6.79 -20.27
CA ALA A 69 -6.90 7.44 -18.99
C ALA A 69 -7.43 8.89 -18.96
N ARG A 70 -7.24 9.64 -20.04
CA ARG A 70 -7.77 11.00 -20.20
C ARG A 70 -9.30 11.00 -20.23
N THR A 71 -9.90 10.09 -20.99
CA THR A 71 -11.35 9.98 -21.14
C THR A 71 -12.02 9.58 -19.82
N VAL A 72 -11.58 8.47 -19.21
CA VAL A 72 -12.11 7.96 -17.93
C VAL A 72 -11.89 8.98 -16.80
N GLY A 73 -10.74 9.66 -16.78
CA GLY A 73 -10.46 10.71 -15.80
C GLY A 73 -11.45 11.88 -15.86
N ARG A 74 -11.93 12.25 -17.06
CA ARG A 74 -12.97 13.28 -17.22
C ARG A 74 -14.32 12.84 -16.66
N PHE A 75 -14.67 11.56 -16.82
CA PHE A 75 -15.94 11.01 -16.33
C PHE A 75 -15.97 10.83 -14.81
N LEU A 76 -14.89 10.32 -14.21
CA LEU A 76 -14.86 10.00 -12.78
C LEU A 76 -14.67 11.22 -11.86
N GLY A 77 -13.98 12.26 -12.34
CA GLY A 77 -13.79 13.50 -11.60
C GLY A 77 -12.92 13.36 -10.34
N LYS A 78 -13.24 14.15 -9.30
CA LYS A 78 -12.44 14.26 -8.06
C LYS A 78 -12.58 12.99 -7.22
N GLY A 79 -11.46 12.52 -6.64
CA GLY A 79 -11.42 11.32 -5.79
C GLY A 79 -10.87 10.06 -6.48
N TYR A 80 -10.78 10.10 -7.81
CA TYR A 80 -10.14 9.05 -8.62
C TYR A 80 -8.82 9.55 -9.19
N THR A 81 -7.77 8.73 -9.05
CA THR A 81 -6.51 8.90 -9.76
C THR A 81 -6.49 7.91 -10.91
N VAL A 82 -6.53 8.38 -12.15
CA VAL A 82 -6.52 7.50 -13.33
C VAL A 82 -5.12 7.46 -13.94
N LYS A 83 -4.55 6.27 -14.13
CA LYS A 83 -3.20 6.07 -14.68
C LYS A 83 -3.19 4.99 -15.75
N PRO A 84 -2.47 5.20 -16.87
CA PRO A 84 -2.27 4.16 -17.87
C PRO A 84 -1.14 3.20 -17.45
N SER A 85 -1.27 1.91 -17.79
CA SER A 85 -0.18 0.92 -17.71
C SER A 85 0.79 1.02 -18.89
N ILE A 86 0.38 1.67 -19.98
CA ILE A 86 1.11 1.76 -21.25
C ILE A 86 1.30 0.33 -21.82
N GLY A 87 0.19 -0.40 -21.94
CA GLY A 87 0.13 -1.79 -22.41
C GLY A 87 0.65 -2.82 -21.39
N HIS A 88 1.23 -3.92 -21.90
CA HIS A 88 1.77 -5.04 -21.11
C HIS A 88 2.93 -4.65 -20.19
N VAL A 89 2.79 -4.79 -18.87
CA VAL A 89 3.86 -4.40 -17.92
C VAL A 89 4.94 -5.47 -17.71
N ARG A 90 4.66 -6.71 -18.08
CA ARG A 90 5.58 -7.85 -18.00
C ARG A 90 5.63 -8.55 -19.35
N ASP A 91 6.78 -9.13 -19.66
CA ASP A 91 7.00 -9.92 -20.86
C ASP A 91 7.96 -11.09 -20.55
N LEU A 92 8.05 -12.06 -21.45
CA LEU A 92 9.03 -13.13 -21.41
C LEU A 92 10.44 -12.59 -21.77
N LEU A 93 11.50 -13.22 -21.26
CA LEU A 93 12.85 -12.87 -21.70
C LEU A 93 13.06 -13.39 -23.12
N ARG A 94 13.34 -12.47 -24.06
CA ARG A 94 13.62 -12.82 -25.46
C ARG A 94 14.94 -13.58 -25.64
N SER A 95 15.88 -13.40 -24.72
CA SER A 95 17.24 -13.94 -24.83
C SER A 95 17.39 -15.40 -24.36
N GLN A 96 16.37 -15.99 -23.74
CA GLN A 96 16.40 -17.35 -23.18
C GLN A 96 15.02 -18.01 -23.29
N LEU A 97 14.97 -19.34 -23.29
CA LEU A 97 13.72 -20.08 -23.18
C LEU A 97 13.06 -19.75 -21.84
N SER A 98 12.06 -18.87 -21.88
CA SER A 98 11.41 -18.31 -20.69
C SER A 98 10.27 -19.18 -20.17
N VAL A 99 10.19 -20.43 -20.63
CA VAL A 99 9.16 -21.39 -20.25
C VAL A 99 9.87 -22.64 -19.75
N ASP A 100 9.57 -22.99 -18.50
CA ASP A 100 10.12 -24.18 -17.86
C ASP A 100 9.28 -25.40 -18.25
N VAL A 101 9.76 -26.15 -19.24
CA VAL A 101 9.05 -27.30 -19.83
C VAL A 101 8.97 -28.47 -18.82
N GLU A 102 9.93 -28.56 -17.90
CA GLU A 102 9.97 -29.62 -16.88
C GLU A 102 8.99 -29.32 -15.73
N ASN A 103 8.79 -28.04 -15.41
CA ASN A 103 7.89 -27.59 -14.35
C ASN A 103 6.54 -27.08 -14.89
N ASN A 104 5.82 -27.93 -15.62
CA ASN A 104 4.46 -27.65 -16.10
C ASN A 104 4.34 -26.34 -16.91
N PHE A 105 5.30 -26.09 -17.81
CA PHE A 105 5.37 -24.90 -18.65
C PHE A 105 5.34 -23.58 -17.87
N LYS A 106 5.95 -23.53 -16.68
CA LYS A 106 5.93 -22.33 -15.84
C LYS A 106 6.65 -21.17 -16.55
N PRO A 107 5.97 -20.04 -16.83
CA PRO A 107 6.59 -18.91 -17.50
C PRO A 107 7.44 -18.07 -16.53
N LYS A 108 8.57 -17.58 -17.01
CA LYS A 108 9.45 -16.64 -16.32
C LYS A 108 9.25 -15.23 -16.88
N TYR A 109 8.35 -14.48 -16.29
CA TYR A 109 8.07 -13.11 -16.70
C TYR A 109 8.98 -12.09 -16.02
N ARG A 110 9.42 -11.10 -16.78
CA ARG A 110 10.22 -9.95 -16.32
C ARG A 110 9.52 -8.63 -16.68
N VAL A 111 9.71 -7.60 -15.85
CA VAL A 111 9.33 -6.22 -16.20
C VAL A 111 10.42 -5.61 -17.11
N PRO A 112 10.09 -5.20 -18.36
CA PRO A 112 11.04 -4.51 -19.22
C PRO A 112 11.59 -3.24 -18.57
N ASN A 113 12.84 -2.88 -18.88
CA ASN A 113 13.51 -1.75 -18.23
C ASN A 113 12.74 -0.43 -18.40
N GLU A 114 12.17 -0.21 -19.59
CA GLU A 114 11.36 0.96 -19.94
C GLU A 114 10.09 1.08 -19.09
N LYS A 115 9.52 -0.04 -18.63
CA LYS A 115 8.27 -0.09 -17.87
C LYS A 115 8.47 -0.10 -16.35
N ARG A 116 9.72 -0.27 -15.88
CA ARG A 116 10.06 -0.20 -14.44
C ARG A 116 9.60 1.10 -13.77
N PRO A 117 9.77 2.30 -14.35
CA PRO A 117 9.30 3.55 -13.74
C PRO A 117 7.78 3.56 -13.55
N VAL A 118 7.04 3.08 -14.55
CA VAL A 118 5.56 3.00 -14.53
C VAL A 118 5.11 2.06 -13.44
N VAL A 119 5.66 0.84 -13.37
CA VAL A 119 5.33 -0.14 -12.33
C VAL A 119 5.65 0.40 -10.94
N LYS A 120 6.79 1.10 -10.78
CA LYS A 120 7.18 1.71 -9.50
C LYS A 120 6.19 2.81 -9.08
N GLU A 121 5.72 3.62 -10.03
CA GLU A 121 4.69 4.64 -9.77
C GLU A 121 3.36 3.99 -9.37
N LEU A 122 2.89 3.00 -10.14
CA LEU A 122 1.64 2.28 -9.88
C LEU A 122 1.68 1.58 -8.52
N LYS A 123 2.78 0.92 -8.16
CA LYS A 123 3.00 0.32 -6.84
C LYS A 123 2.88 1.35 -5.72
N LYS A 124 3.49 2.53 -5.90
CA LYS A 124 3.43 3.62 -4.91
C LYS A 124 2.00 4.17 -4.75
N LEU A 125 1.26 4.30 -5.84
CA LEU A 125 -0.12 4.76 -5.83
C LEU A 125 -1.06 3.70 -5.22
N ALA A 126 -0.92 2.45 -5.62
CA ALA A 126 -1.70 1.33 -5.09
C ALA A 126 -1.50 1.15 -3.57
N ALA A 127 -0.28 1.35 -3.07
CA ALA A 127 0.01 1.29 -1.63
C ALA A 127 -0.69 2.40 -0.81
N LYS A 128 -1.10 3.50 -1.46
CA LYS A 128 -1.80 4.62 -0.84
C LYS A 128 -3.31 4.60 -1.08
N ALA A 129 -3.76 3.99 -2.17
CA ALA A 129 -5.16 3.94 -2.55
C ALA A 129 -5.95 3.02 -1.63
N GLU A 130 -7.18 3.40 -1.30
CA GLU A 130 -8.13 2.56 -0.56
C GLU A 130 -8.63 1.41 -1.44
N GLU A 131 -8.92 1.70 -2.70
CA GLU A 131 -9.31 0.74 -3.72
C GLU A 131 -8.52 0.94 -5.01
N VAL A 132 -8.25 -0.16 -5.71
CA VAL A 132 -7.57 -0.15 -7.01
C VAL A 132 -8.46 -0.83 -8.04
N TYR A 133 -8.92 -0.06 -9.02
CA TYR A 133 -9.75 -0.54 -10.12
C TYR A 133 -8.88 -0.89 -11.32
N LEU A 134 -8.96 -2.14 -11.77
CA LEU A 134 -8.33 -2.62 -13.00
C LEU A 134 -9.37 -2.54 -14.12
N ALA A 135 -9.30 -1.47 -14.91
CA ALA A 135 -10.20 -1.15 -16.01
C ALA A 135 -9.51 -1.39 -17.36
N THR A 136 -8.94 -2.59 -17.51
CA THR A 136 -8.50 -3.13 -18.79
C THR A 136 -9.68 -3.71 -19.57
N ASP A 137 -9.50 -3.94 -20.86
CA ASP A 137 -10.59 -4.40 -21.72
C ASP A 137 -11.15 -5.76 -21.27
N PRO A 138 -12.44 -6.04 -21.50
CA PRO A 138 -13.11 -7.26 -21.06
C PRO A 138 -12.81 -8.44 -22.01
N ASP A 139 -11.53 -8.62 -22.35
CA ASP A 139 -11.05 -9.70 -23.22
C ASP A 139 -9.88 -10.44 -22.56
N ARG A 140 -9.38 -11.48 -23.25
CA ARG A 140 -8.27 -12.30 -22.76
C ARG A 140 -6.99 -11.49 -22.53
N GLU A 141 -6.77 -10.45 -23.32
CA GLU A 141 -5.55 -9.65 -23.27
C GLU A 141 -5.61 -8.69 -22.09
N GLY A 142 -6.74 -8.02 -21.93
CA GLY A 142 -7.02 -7.16 -20.79
C GLY A 142 -6.95 -7.91 -19.46
N GLU A 143 -7.39 -9.17 -19.42
CA GLU A 143 -7.28 -10.00 -18.22
C GLU A 143 -5.82 -10.39 -17.91
N ALA A 144 -5.04 -10.76 -18.94
CA ALA A 144 -3.62 -11.02 -18.78
C ALA A 144 -2.85 -9.77 -18.30
N ILE A 145 -3.19 -8.59 -18.84
CA ILE A 145 -2.60 -7.32 -18.40
C ILE A 145 -2.98 -7.01 -16.94
N ALA A 146 -4.24 -7.19 -16.56
CA ALA A 146 -4.71 -7.00 -15.19
C ALA A 146 -3.95 -7.92 -14.21
N TRP A 147 -3.81 -9.19 -14.56
CA TRP A 147 -3.04 -10.15 -13.78
C TRP A 147 -1.57 -9.74 -13.65
N HIS A 148 -0.92 -9.39 -14.77
CA HIS A 148 0.46 -8.92 -14.77
C HIS A 148 0.66 -7.64 -13.95
N LEU A 149 -0.30 -6.73 -13.93
CA LEU A 149 -0.28 -5.52 -13.11
C LEU A 149 -0.34 -5.84 -11.62
N MET A 150 -1.24 -6.73 -11.20
CA MET A 150 -1.33 -7.15 -9.81
C MET A 150 0.00 -7.73 -9.32
N GLU A 151 0.58 -8.62 -10.12
CA GLU A 151 1.85 -9.26 -9.78
C GLU A 151 3.03 -8.28 -9.82
N ALA A 152 3.12 -7.42 -10.84
CA ALA A 152 4.27 -6.51 -11.01
C ALA A 152 4.27 -5.38 -9.98
N ALA A 153 3.09 -4.83 -9.67
CA ALA A 153 2.94 -3.70 -8.76
C ALA A 153 2.62 -4.15 -7.31
N GLU A 154 2.60 -5.46 -7.04
CA GLU A 154 2.30 -6.05 -5.72
C GLU A 154 1.00 -5.49 -5.12
N ILE A 155 -0.05 -5.44 -5.95
CA ILE A 155 -1.36 -4.92 -5.55
C ILE A 155 -2.03 -5.97 -4.65
N ASP A 156 -2.47 -5.55 -3.47
CA ASP A 156 -3.19 -6.41 -2.55
C ASP A 156 -4.55 -6.81 -3.14
N PRO A 157 -4.82 -8.13 -3.35
CA PRO A 157 -6.07 -8.59 -3.93
C PRO A 157 -7.31 -8.13 -3.17
N LYS A 158 -7.20 -7.83 -1.87
CA LYS A 158 -8.32 -7.36 -1.04
C LYS A 158 -8.84 -5.99 -1.42
N ILE A 159 -7.99 -5.15 -2.00
CA ILE A 159 -8.36 -3.79 -2.47
C ILE A 159 -8.50 -3.69 -3.98
N ALA A 160 -8.14 -4.75 -4.70
CA ALA A 160 -8.24 -4.80 -6.15
C ALA A 160 -9.69 -5.09 -6.58
N ARG A 161 -10.20 -4.32 -7.55
CA ARG A 161 -11.52 -4.48 -8.16
C ARG A 161 -11.36 -4.54 -9.67
N ARG A 162 -11.84 -5.62 -10.29
CA ARG A 162 -11.90 -5.72 -11.76
C ARG A 162 -13.16 -5.02 -12.27
N VAL A 163 -13.02 -4.22 -13.32
CA VAL A 163 -14.14 -3.56 -14.02
C VAL A 163 -14.32 -4.25 -15.37
N VAL A 164 -15.44 -4.94 -15.57
CA VAL A 164 -15.81 -5.67 -16.80
C VAL A 164 -17.06 -5.05 -17.39
#